data_AF-A0AAE0KXD4-F1
#
_entry.id   AF-A0AAE0KXD4-F1
#
_cell.length_a   1.000
_cell.length_b   1.000
_cell.length_c   1.000
_cell.angle_alpha   90.00
_cell.angle_beta   90.00
_cell.angle_gamma   90.00
#
_symmetry.space_group_name_H-M   'P 1'
#
loop_
_entity.id
_entity.type
_entity.pdbx_description
1 polymer ?
#
loop_
_entity_poly.entity_id
_entity_poly.type
_entity_poly.pdbx_seq_one_letter_code
_entity_poly.pdbx_strand_id
1 'polypeptide(L)'
;MGYLQENRPRLSNSGSAEVRTKRPKSTGEKNLRVNLINCKYDIVSSVCESLNFKEVETEDELWDLYWTDLSVSAERVSKMNPFQAINHFPGMMDICRKASLVRNLKRMYAHFPDEYNFFPQSWFLPQEVEEWRIAMRRRQQSGSKPVTYIVKPDAGAMGRGIYLVQVRSPCLELYKLSVSP
;
A
#
# COMPACT_ATOMS: atom_id res chain seq x y z
N MET A 1 -18.30 -22.97 0.40
CA MET A 1 -18.25 -23.42 -1.01
C MET A 1 -16.79 -23.46 -1.42
N GLY A 2 -16.30 -24.62 -1.88
CA GLY A 2 -14.92 -24.78 -2.35
C GLY A 2 -14.75 -24.29 -3.79
N TYR A 3 -13.51 -23.96 -4.17
CA TYR A 3 -13.15 -23.62 -5.55
C TYR A 3 -12.03 -24.55 -6.03
N LEU A 4 -12.19 -25.08 -7.24
CA LEU A 4 -11.18 -25.84 -7.98
C LEU A 4 -10.38 -24.86 -8.85
N GLN A 5 -9.06 -24.97 -8.82
CA GLN A 5 -8.16 -24.17 -9.64
C GLN A 5 -7.46 -25.07 -10.66
N GLU A 6 -7.53 -24.69 -11.94
CA GLU A 6 -6.94 -25.42 -13.06
C GLU A 6 -5.40 -25.38 -12.99
N ASN A 7 -4.76 -26.53 -13.14
CA ASN A 7 -3.31 -26.66 -13.15
C ASN A 7 -2.80 -26.31 -14.55
N ARG A 8 -2.46 -25.04 -14.82
CA ARG A 8 -1.83 -24.66 -16.10
C ARG A 8 -0.37 -25.15 -16.13
N PRO A 9 0.08 -25.83 -17.19
CA PRO A 9 1.49 -26.16 -17.33
C PRO A 9 2.33 -24.87 -17.42
N ARG A 10 3.52 -24.89 -16.80
CA ARG A 10 4.47 -23.78 -16.86
C ARG A 10 4.81 -23.50 -18.33
N LEU A 11 4.55 -22.28 -18.79
CA LEU A 11 5.06 -21.79 -20.07
C LEU A 11 6.58 -21.97 -20.09
N SER A 12 7.09 -22.72 -21.05
CA SER A 12 8.53 -22.82 -21.32
C SER A 12 9.04 -21.45 -21.74
N ASN A 13 9.89 -20.85 -20.92
CA ASN A 13 10.45 -19.53 -21.16
C ASN A 13 11.53 -19.64 -22.26
N SER A 14 11.24 -19.15 -23.47
CA SER A 14 12.19 -19.02 -24.58
C SER A 14 12.65 -17.57 -24.74
N GLY A 15 13.86 -17.27 -24.23
CA GLY A 15 14.65 -16.05 -24.48
C GLY A 15 14.22 -14.83 -23.66
N SER A 16 15.08 -14.07 -22.97
CA SER A 16 16.53 -13.87 -23.02
C SER A 16 17.20 -14.26 -21.68
N ALA A 17 18.42 -14.80 -21.74
CA ALA A 17 19.18 -15.15 -20.54
C ALA A 17 19.70 -13.88 -19.84
N GLU A 18 18.94 -13.35 -18.89
CA GLU A 18 19.51 -12.44 -17.89
C GLU A 18 20.55 -13.22 -17.07
N VAL A 19 21.80 -12.76 -17.14
CA VAL A 19 22.94 -13.37 -16.45
C VAL A 19 22.71 -13.22 -14.94
N ARG A 20 22.23 -14.29 -14.30
CA ARG A 20 22.15 -14.39 -12.84
C ARG A 20 23.57 -14.39 -12.28
N THR A 21 24.03 -13.26 -11.78
CA THR A 21 25.38 -13.11 -11.22
C THR A 21 25.49 -13.89 -9.91
N LYS A 22 26.36 -14.91 -9.89
CA LYS A 22 26.69 -15.63 -8.66
C LYS A 22 27.51 -14.72 -7.75
N ARG A 23 27.20 -14.74 -6.44
CA ARG A 23 27.95 -14.00 -5.42
C ARG A 23 29.43 -14.44 -5.42
N PRO A 24 30.41 -13.51 -5.52
CA PRO A 24 31.81 -13.84 -5.27
C PRO A 24 32.00 -14.33 -3.83
N LYS A 25 32.79 -15.39 -3.64
CA LYS A 25 33.13 -15.88 -2.29
C LYS A 25 34.03 -14.84 -1.61
N SER A 26 33.57 -14.16 -0.56
CA SER A 26 34.41 -13.25 0.24
C SER A 26 34.81 -13.89 1.57
N THR A 27 36.08 -13.71 1.94
CA THR A 27 36.78 -14.26 3.13
C THR A 27 37.08 -13.18 4.19
N GLY A 28 36.28 -12.11 4.29
CA GLY A 28 36.48 -11.01 5.25
C GLY A 28 35.17 -10.38 5.74
N GLU A 29 35.26 -9.48 6.73
CA GLU A 29 34.13 -8.69 7.25
C GLU A 29 33.31 -8.10 6.09
N LYS A 30 32.00 -8.39 6.11
CA LYS A 30 31.12 -8.11 4.97
C LYS A 30 30.69 -6.65 5.00
N ASN A 31 31.44 -5.78 4.30
CA ASN A 31 30.91 -4.47 3.95
C ASN A 31 29.79 -4.66 2.92
N LEU A 32 28.55 -4.62 3.38
CA LEU A 32 27.37 -4.69 2.52
C LEU A 32 27.32 -3.46 1.62
N ARG A 33 26.92 -3.66 0.37
CA ARG A 33 26.69 -2.54 -0.55
C ARG A 33 25.23 -2.14 -0.51
N VAL A 34 24.99 -0.85 -0.32
CA VAL A 34 23.65 -0.28 -0.25
C VAL A 34 23.42 0.66 -1.42
N ASN A 35 22.25 0.56 -2.05
CA ASN A 35 21.79 1.48 -3.08
C ASN A 35 20.70 2.38 -2.51
N LEU A 36 21.04 3.67 -2.41
CA LEU A 36 20.20 4.75 -1.88
C LEU A 36 19.79 5.78 -2.94
N ILE A 37 20.04 5.53 -4.23
CA ILE A 37 19.82 6.49 -5.33
C ILE A 37 18.38 7.03 -5.34
N ASN A 38 17.41 6.16 -5.01
CA ASN A 38 16.00 6.52 -4.90
C ASN A 38 15.57 6.67 -3.44
N CYS A 39 16.42 7.23 -2.58
CA CYS A 39 16.12 7.57 -1.20
C CYS A 39 16.53 9.02 -0.92
N LYS A 40 15.55 9.87 -0.60
CA LYS A 40 15.77 11.30 -0.34
C LYS A 40 16.17 11.67 1.09
N TYR A 41 16.30 10.70 1.99
CA TYR A 41 16.41 10.97 3.43
C TYR A 41 17.84 10.71 3.92
N ASP A 42 18.58 11.78 4.22
CA ASP A 42 19.98 11.74 4.65
C ASP A 42 20.23 10.81 5.86
N ILE A 43 19.25 10.71 6.76
CA ILE A 43 19.34 9.82 7.93
C ILE A 43 19.58 8.36 7.54
N VAL A 44 19.08 7.92 6.38
CA VAL A 44 19.31 6.55 5.90
C VAL A 44 20.78 6.37 5.51
N SER A 45 21.38 7.36 4.85
CA SER A 45 22.81 7.34 4.52
C SER A 45 23.67 7.38 5.79
N SER A 46 23.37 8.28 6.75
CA SER A 46 24.09 8.34 8.03
C SER A 46 24.01 7.03 8.83
N VAL A 47 22.87 6.33 8.82
CA VAL A 47 22.75 5.01 9.46
C VAL A 47 23.58 3.98 8.71
N CYS A 48 23.57 3.96 7.38
CA CYS A 48 24.39 3.05 6.58
C CYS A 48 25.89 3.25 6.84
N GLU A 49 26.35 4.50 6.92
CA GLU A 49 27.73 4.84 7.29
C GLU A 49 28.09 4.30 8.67
N SER A 50 27.21 4.49 9.67
CA SER A 50 27.44 3.98 11.03
C SER A 50 27.51 2.45 11.13
N LEU A 51 26.93 1.75 10.14
CA LEU A 51 26.94 0.29 10.02
C LEU A 51 28.06 -0.22 9.10
N ASN A 52 28.97 0.65 8.65
CA ASN A 52 30.03 0.36 7.68
C ASN A 52 29.50 -0.22 6.34
N PHE A 53 28.30 0.20 5.93
CA PHE A 53 27.80 -0.15 4.60
C PHE A 53 28.43 0.78 3.56
N LYS A 54 28.73 0.22 2.39
CA LYS A 54 29.27 0.98 1.27
C LYS A 54 28.13 1.39 0.34
N GLU A 55 27.87 2.69 0.24
CA GLU A 55 26.94 3.22 -0.74
C GLU A 55 27.48 3.00 -2.16
N VAL A 56 26.61 2.61 -3.10
CA VAL A 56 26.94 2.52 -4.54
C VAL A 56 26.68 3.87 -5.20
N GLU A 57 27.46 4.21 -6.23
CA GLU A 57 27.40 5.51 -6.90
C GLU A 57 26.40 5.51 -8.06
N THR A 58 26.15 4.34 -8.66
CA THR A 58 25.32 4.19 -9.87
C THR A 58 24.29 3.06 -9.75
N GLU A 59 23.22 3.12 -10.56
CA GLU A 59 22.16 2.10 -10.53
C GLU A 59 22.61 0.72 -10.99
N ASP A 60 23.61 0.67 -11.87
CA ASP A 60 24.13 -0.56 -12.49
C ASP A 60 25.13 -1.31 -11.61
N GLU A 61 25.61 -0.68 -10.54
CA GLU A 61 26.50 -1.32 -9.58
C GLU A 61 25.83 -2.45 -8.82
N LEU A 62 26.60 -3.51 -8.56
CA LEU A 62 26.11 -4.64 -7.79
C LEU A 62 25.87 -4.23 -6.34
N TRP A 63 24.64 -4.37 -5.86
CA TRP A 63 24.21 -4.03 -4.50
C TRP A 63 23.69 -5.26 -3.74
N ASP A 64 23.73 -5.19 -2.40
CA ASP A 64 23.21 -6.20 -1.48
C ASP A 64 21.87 -5.75 -0.85
N LEU A 65 21.72 -4.45 -0.57
CA LEU A 65 20.50 -3.82 -0.07
C LEU A 65 20.08 -2.67 -1.00
N TYR A 66 18.81 -2.65 -1.40
CA TYR A 66 18.20 -1.53 -2.12
C TYR A 66 17.19 -0.85 -1.21
N TRP A 67 17.39 0.43 -0.90
CA TRP A 67 16.47 1.20 -0.08
C TRP A 67 15.87 2.34 -0.89
N THR A 68 14.53 2.39 -0.95
CA THR A 68 13.84 3.45 -1.68
C THR A 68 12.63 4.00 -0.91
N ASP A 69 12.36 5.29 -1.09
CA ASP A 69 11.12 5.94 -0.64
C ASP A 69 9.98 5.85 -1.68
N LEU A 70 10.26 5.31 -2.86
CA LEU A 70 9.28 5.09 -3.92
C LEU A 70 8.55 3.75 -3.77
N SER A 71 7.44 3.61 -4.48
CA SER A 71 6.76 2.32 -4.62
C SER A 71 7.58 1.36 -5.48
N VAL A 72 7.57 0.08 -5.11
CA VAL A 72 8.30 -0.97 -5.80
C VAL A 72 7.33 -1.88 -6.55
N SER A 73 7.58 -2.10 -7.84
CA SER A 73 6.79 -3.03 -8.66
C SER A 73 7.16 -4.49 -8.35
N ALA A 74 6.19 -5.40 -8.49
CA ALA A 74 6.44 -6.83 -8.36
C ALA A 74 7.48 -7.33 -9.40
N GLU A 75 7.50 -6.71 -10.59
CA GLU A 75 8.48 -7.01 -11.63
C GLU A 75 9.91 -6.71 -11.15
N ARG A 76 10.15 -5.56 -10.52
CA ARG A 76 11.47 -5.23 -9.96
C ARG A 76 11.92 -6.28 -8.95
N VAL A 77 11.03 -6.66 -8.02
CA VAL A 77 11.32 -7.68 -7.00
C VAL A 77 11.62 -9.03 -7.66
N SER A 78 10.90 -9.39 -8.73
CA SER A 78 11.09 -10.67 -9.44
C SER A 78 12.45 -10.81 -10.12
N LYS A 79 13.07 -9.69 -10.50
CA LYS A 79 14.40 -9.64 -11.14
C LYS A 79 15.55 -9.62 -10.13
N MET A 80 15.26 -9.54 -8.82
CA MET A 80 16.31 -9.53 -7.79
C MET A 80 17.03 -10.87 -7.67
N ASN A 81 18.32 -10.79 -7.35
CA ASN A 81 19.09 -11.97 -7.00
C ASN A 81 18.73 -12.49 -5.59
N PRO A 82 18.89 -13.79 -5.29
CA PRO A 82 18.53 -14.35 -3.98
C PRO A 82 19.27 -13.76 -2.77
N PHE A 83 20.41 -13.09 -2.97
CA PHE A 83 21.18 -12.44 -1.91
C PHE A 83 20.77 -10.97 -1.70
N GLN A 84 19.94 -10.42 -2.57
CA GLN A 84 19.54 -9.02 -2.55
C GLN A 84 18.32 -8.82 -1.65
N ALA A 85 18.33 -7.74 -0.89
CA ALA A 85 17.23 -7.31 -0.04
C ALA A 85 16.68 -5.96 -0.49
N ILE A 86 15.38 -5.74 -0.28
CA ILE A 86 14.69 -4.49 -0.58
C ILE A 86 13.74 -4.15 0.57
N ASN A 87 13.56 -2.85 0.85
CA ASN A 87 12.75 -2.37 1.98
C ASN A 87 11.21 -2.38 1.73
N HIS A 88 10.74 -3.04 0.66
CA HIS A 88 9.32 -3.11 0.30
C HIS A 88 8.89 -4.54 -0.03
N PHE A 89 7.72 -4.94 0.46
CA PHE A 89 7.06 -6.17 0.04
C PHE A 89 6.14 -5.91 -1.17
N PRO A 90 6.15 -6.77 -2.20
CA PRO A 90 5.18 -6.69 -3.28
C PRO A 90 3.76 -6.94 -2.73
N GLY A 91 2.77 -6.17 -3.21
CA GLY A 91 1.37 -6.27 -2.76
C GLY A 91 1.00 -5.44 -1.53
N MET A 92 1.96 -4.79 -0.88
CA MET A 92 1.72 -3.98 0.33
C MET A 92 0.69 -2.84 0.13
N MET A 93 0.48 -2.40 -1.12
CA MET A 93 -0.52 -1.40 -1.48
C MET A 93 -1.96 -1.81 -1.13
N ASP A 94 -2.23 -3.10 -0.97
CA ASP A 94 -3.55 -3.61 -0.56
C ASP A 94 -3.94 -3.22 0.86
N ILE A 95 -2.97 -2.88 1.71
CA ILE A 95 -3.20 -2.38 3.07
C ILE A 95 -2.77 -0.92 3.25
N CYS A 96 -1.83 -0.42 2.45
CA CYS A 96 -1.35 0.97 2.56
C CYS A 96 -2.26 2.00 1.87
N ARG A 97 -3.05 1.60 0.86
CA ARG A 97 -4.03 2.50 0.24
C ARG A 97 -5.35 2.44 0.98
N LYS A 98 -5.95 3.61 1.24
CA LYS A 98 -7.19 3.71 2.04
C LYS A 98 -8.32 2.90 1.42
N ALA A 99 -8.54 3.00 0.10
CA ALA A 99 -9.64 2.28 -0.52
C ALA A 99 -9.41 0.76 -0.53
N SER A 100 -8.19 0.30 -0.81
CA SER A 100 -7.86 -1.13 -0.76
C SER A 100 -7.98 -1.69 0.66
N LEU A 101 -7.48 -0.95 1.66
CA LEU A 101 -7.60 -1.33 3.07
C LEU A 101 -9.06 -1.46 3.47
N VAL A 102 -9.90 -0.46 3.19
CA VAL A 102 -11.35 -0.52 3.50
C VAL A 102 -12.02 -1.70 2.80
N ARG A 103 -11.66 -1.98 1.53
CA ARG A 103 -12.24 -3.11 0.77
C ARG A 103 -11.88 -4.44 1.43
N ASN A 104 -10.63 -4.61 1.82
CA ASN A 104 -10.15 -5.83 2.46
C ASN A 104 -10.72 -5.99 3.86
N LEU A 105 -10.81 -4.92 4.66
CA LEU A 105 -11.43 -4.94 5.99
C LEU A 105 -12.93 -5.26 5.93
N LYS A 106 -13.67 -4.68 4.97
CA LYS A 106 -15.09 -5.03 4.73
C LYS A 106 -15.26 -6.52 4.41
N ARG A 107 -14.38 -7.10 3.59
CA ARG A 107 -14.39 -8.55 3.28
C ARG A 107 -14.15 -9.38 4.54
N MET A 108 -13.15 -9.02 5.34
CA MET A 108 -12.86 -9.75 6.58
C MET A 108 -13.99 -9.63 7.60
N TYR A 109 -14.57 -8.44 7.78
CA TYR A 109 -15.73 -8.23 8.66
C TYR A 109 -16.95 -9.08 8.28
N ALA A 110 -17.18 -9.31 6.98
CA ALA A 110 -18.28 -10.16 6.54
C ALA A 110 -18.12 -11.64 6.99
N HIS A 111 -16.90 -12.09 7.25
CA HIS A 111 -16.60 -13.44 7.72
C HIS A 111 -16.33 -13.52 9.23
N PHE A 112 -15.76 -12.45 9.80
CA PHE A 112 -15.22 -12.40 11.15
C PHE A 112 -15.62 -11.06 11.81
N PRO A 113 -16.92 -10.85 12.09
CA PRO A 113 -17.43 -9.55 12.53
C PRO A 113 -16.92 -9.14 13.92
N ASP A 114 -16.69 -10.09 14.82
CA ASP A 114 -16.24 -9.83 16.18
C ASP A 114 -14.75 -9.44 16.22
N GLU A 115 -13.94 -10.02 15.33
CA GLU A 115 -12.51 -9.73 15.22
C GLU A 115 -12.20 -8.48 14.40
N TYR A 116 -13.08 -8.11 13.46
CA TYR A 116 -12.88 -6.97 12.55
C TYR A 116 -13.80 -5.77 12.86
N ASN A 117 -14.35 -5.65 14.07
CA ASN A 117 -15.17 -4.50 14.48
C ASN A 117 -14.36 -3.24 14.83
N PHE A 118 -13.03 -3.26 14.68
CA PHE A 118 -12.13 -2.17 15.09
C PHE A 118 -12.02 -1.01 14.09
N PHE A 119 -12.50 -1.17 12.85
CA PHE A 119 -12.40 -0.11 11.83
C PHE A 119 -13.73 0.63 11.65
N PRO A 120 -13.69 1.94 11.32
CA PRO A 120 -14.90 2.73 11.19
C PRO A 120 -15.71 2.34 9.95
N GLN A 121 -17.03 2.40 10.06
CA GLN A 121 -17.93 2.24 8.91
C GLN A 121 -17.55 3.24 7.81
N SER A 122 -17.33 2.72 6.61
CA SER A 122 -16.75 3.45 5.48
C SER A 122 -17.52 3.18 4.20
N TRP A 123 -17.55 4.14 3.28
CA TRP A 123 -18.25 4.05 2.01
C TRP A 123 -17.37 4.56 0.85
N PHE A 124 -17.42 3.88 -0.29
CA PHE A 124 -16.79 4.26 -1.55
C PHE A 124 -17.72 5.19 -2.31
N LEU A 125 -17.39 6.46 -2.43
CA LEU A 125 -18.20 7.40 -3.21
C LEU A 125 -17.63 7.52 -4.64
N PRO A 126 -18.49 7.65 -5.67
CA PRO A 126 -19.95 7.75 -5.61
C PRO A 126 -20.70 6.40 -5.53
N GLN A 127 -20.00 5.25 -5.55
CA GLN A 127 -20.60 3.93 -5.74
C GLN A 127 -21.56 3.49 -4.62
N GLU A 128 -21.26 3.83 -3.37
CA GLU A 128 -22.00 3.42 -2.16
C GLU A 128 -22.75 4.61 -1.52
N VAL A 129 -23.13 5.61 -2.33
CA VAL A 129 -23.77 6.83 -1.83
C VAL A 129 -25.15 6.55 -1.22
N GLU A 130 -25.90 5.57 -1.74
CA GLU A 130 -27.24 5.27 -1.23
C GLU A 130 -27.18 4.46 0.06
N GLU A 131 -26.24 3.51 0.18
CA GLU A 131 -25.96 2.79 1.41
C GLU A 131 -25.55 3.76 2.53
N TRP A 132 -24.72 4.76 2.20
CA TRP A 132 -24.37 5.81 3.13
C TRP A 132 -25.58 6.64 3.56
N ARG A 133 -26.46 7.03 2.62
CA ARG A 133 -27.70 7.76 2.92
C ARG A 133 -28.64 6.98 3.84
N ILE A 134 -28.80 5.68 3.60
CA ILE A 134 -29.62 4.80 4.45
C ILE A 134 -29.03 4.76 5.87
N ALA A 135 -27.72 4.56 6.00
CA ALA A 135 -27.06 4.54 7.30
C ALA A 135 -27.17 5.88 8.04
N MET A 136 -27.04 6.99 7.32
CA MET A 136 -27.22 8.35 7.86
C MET A 136 -28.65 8.56 8.38
N ARG A 137 -29.69 8.21 7.60
CA ARG A 137 -31.10 8.34 8.00
C ARG A 137 -31.42 7.53 9.25
N ARG A 138 -30.93 6.28 9.33
CA ARG A 138 -31.10 5.42 10.52
C ARG A 138 -30.49 6.06 11.78
N ARG A 139 -29.29 6.64 11.67
CA ARG A 139 -28.64 7.36 12.77
C ARG A 139 -29.41 8.60 13.21
N GLN A 140 -30.01 9.34 12.28
CA GLN A 140 -30.83 10.52 12.61
C GLN A 140 -32.13 10.13 13.34
N GLN A 141 -32.78 9.06 12.90
CA GLN A 141 -34.01 8.56 13.51
C GLN A 141 -33.81 8.02 14.93
N SER A 142 -32.60 7.58 15.30
CA SER A 142 -32.32 7.06 16.64
C SER A 142 -32.22 8.16 17.72
N GLY A 143 -32.46 9.43 17.39
CA GLY A 143 -32.28 10.56 18.32
C GLY A 143 -30.83 10.83 18.72
N SER A 144 -29.86 10.20 18.05
CA SER A 144 -28.43 10.37 18.34
C SER A 144 -27.94 11.77 17.93
N LYS A 145 -26.84 12.22 18.56
CA LYS A 145 -26.14 13.43 18.13
C LYS A 145 -25.74 13.32 16.64
N PRO A 146 -25.71 14.45 15.90
CA PRO A 146 -25.26 14.47 14.51
C PRO A 146 -23.90 13.81 14.32
N VAL A 147 -23.79 12.89 13.37
CA VAL A 147 -22.54 12.21 13.04
C VAL A 147 -21.67 13.13 12.19
N THR A 148 -20.38 13.19 12.54
CA THR A 148 -19.36 13.86 11.71
C THR A 148 -18.68 12.81 10.85
N TYR A 149 -18.69 13.02 9.54
CA TYR A 149 -18.01 12.19 8.56
C TYR A 149 -16.68 12.84 8.18
N ILE A 150 -15.68 12.02 7.89
CA ILE A 150 -14.38 12.45 7.37
C ILE A 150 -14.25 11.92 5.94
N VAL A 151 -14.17 12.81 4.97
CA VAL A 151 -13.94 12.45 3.57
C VAL A 151 -12.45 12.48 3.30
N LYS A 152 -11.96 11.43 2.64
CA LYS A 152 -10.53 11.24 2.38
C LYS A 152 -10.33 10.83 0.92
N PRO A 153 -9.36 11.41 0.20
CA PRO A 153 -8.97 10.90 -1.10
C PRO A 153 -8.26 9.54 -0.95
N ASP A 154 -8.43 8.67 -1.95
CA ASP A 154 -7.83 7.34 -1.95
C ASP A 154 -6.28 7.44 -1.99
N ALA A 155 -5.76 8.15 -2.99
CA ALA A 155 -4.35 8.47 -3.11
C ALA A 155 -4.06 9.82 -2.46
N GLY A 156 -3.37 9.81 -1.31
CA GLY A 156 -3.00 11.03 -0.61
C GLY A 156 -2.37 10.75 0.74
N ALA A 157 -1.51 11.66 1.18
CA ALA A 157 -0.80 11.60 2.45
C ALA A 157 -0.83 12.97 3.14
N MET A 158 -0.38 13.03 4.41
CA MET A 158 -0.22 14.28 5.17
C MET A 158 -1.52 15.09 5.34
N GLY A 159 -2.67 14.42 5.34
CA GLY A 159 -3.98 15.07 5.52
C GLY A 159 -4.47 15.90 4.33
N ARG A 160 -3.74 15.93 3.21
CA ARG A 160 -4.15 16.70 2.02
C ARG A 160 -5.45 16.15 1.44
N GLY A 161 -6.37 17.06 1.09
CA GLY A 161 -7.68 16.73 0.53
C GLY A 161 -8.69 16.14 1.53
N ILE A 162 -8.34 16.05 2.83
CA ILE A 162 -9.29 15.63 3.86
C ILE A 162 -10.22 16.78 4.23
N TYR A 163 -11.50 16.49 4.37
CA TYR A 163 -12.48 17.44 4.92
C TYR A 163 -13.53 16.75 5.78
N LEU A 164 -14.18 17.53 6.65
CA LEU A 164 -15.21 17.05 7.56
C LEU A 164 -16.58 17.48 7.08
N VAL A 165 -17.56 16.59 7.22
CA VAL A 165 -18.96 16.86 6.85
C VAL A 165 -19.87 16.47 8.00
N GLN A 166 -20.74 17.39 8.40
CA GLN A 166 -21.87 17.12 9.28
C GLN A 166 -23.15 17.35 8.51
N VAL A 167 -23.87 16.28 8.18
CA VAL A 167 -25.12 16.40 7.43
C VAL A 167 -26.28 16.64 8.40
N ARG A 168 -26.72 17.91 8.48
CA ARG A 168 -27.90 18.31 9.26
C ARG A 168 -29.20 18.22 8.46
N SER A 169 -29.14 18.24 7.12
CA SER A 169 -30.28 18.07 6.21
C SER A 169 -29.86 17.35 4.93
N PRO A 170 -30.70 16.45 4.37
CA PRO A 170 -30.30 15.58 3.25
C PRO A 170 -30.02 16.29 1.92
N CYS A 171 -30.46 17.53 1.68
CA CYS A 171 -30.67 17.97 0.29
C CYS A 171 -29.58 18.85 -0.37
N LEU A 172 -28.68 19.52 0.36
CA LEU A 172 -27.84 20.59 -0.23
C LEU A 172 -26.33 20.31 -0.34
N GLU A 173 -25.78 19.37 0.41
CA GLU A 173 -24.33 19.06 0.39
C GLU A 173 -23.98 17.81 -0.46
N LEU A 174 -24.99 17.03 -0.87
CA LEU A 174 -24.81 15.75 -1.58
C LEU A 174 -24.15 15.90 -2.95
N TYR A 175 -24.40 17.01 -3.64
CA TYR A 175 -23.81 17.30 -4.96
C TYR A 175 -22.30 17.62 -4.84
N LYS A 176 -21.84 18.19 -3.72
CA LYS A 176 -20.40 18.48 -3.54
C LYS A 176 -19.59 17.20 -3.33
N LEU A 177 -20.19 16.18 -2.71
CA LEU A 177 -19.55 14.89 -2.40
C LEU A 177 -19.46 13.94 -3.59
N SER A 178 -20.37 14.03 -4.56
CA SER A 178 -20.40 13.15 -5.74
C SER A 178 -19.67 13.71 -6.96
N VAL A 179 -19.29 15.00 -6.94
CA VAL A 179 -18.80 15.72 -8.15
C VAL A 179 -17.48 16.47 -7.91
N SER A 180 -16.87 16.39 -6.72
CA SER A 180 -15.54 16.97 -6.51
C SER A 180 -14.45 16.02 -7.02
N PRO A 181 -13.56 16.46 -7.93
CA PRO A 181 -12.50 15.64 -8.52
C PRO A 181 -11.42 15.20 -7.53
#